data_AF-A0A1A8F1X2-F1
#
_entry.id   AF-A0A1A8F1X2-F1
#
_cell.length_a   1.000
_cell.length_b   1.000
_cell.length_c   1.000
_cell.angle_alpha   90.00
_cell.angle_beta   90.00
_cell.angle_gamma   90.00
#
_symmetry.space_group_name_H-M   'P 1'
#
loop_
_entity.id
_entity.type
_entity.pdbx_description
1 polymer ?
#
loop_
_entity_poly.entity_id
_entity_poly.type
_entity_poly.pdbx_seq_one_letter_code
_entity_poly.pdbx_strand_id
1 'polypeptide(L)'
;MRLKFPILALILEVITIILYAVFAVYDDGTVINTYLSLATCVLSAYAISSLVEHKGKLDMVHIQNATLAGGVAVGTCADMNIDPFGAMLIGFIAGIISTLGFKYLSPILASNLGIQDTCGVHNLHGMPGILGGLAGIVAVALGKKNGSASMQAAALASSLGFALIGGAITGLIMKLPFWGQPPDQNCYDDSLYWEVPEEEEENEGSLAPADPSKNKAEA
;
A
#
# COMPACT_ATOMS: atom_id res chain seq x y z
N MET A 1 2.24 14.82 18.70
CA MET A 1 2.36 13.43 18.19
C MET A 1 2.31 13.26 16.65
N ARG A 2 1.92 14.26 15.85
CA ARG A 2 1.66 14.10 14.40
C ARG A 2 2.84 13.78 13.47
N LEU A 3 4.10 13.92 13.92
CA LEU A 3 5.29 13.64 13.11
C LEU A 3 5.92 12.25 13.36
N LYS A 4 5.62 11.60 14.48
CA LYS A 4 6.36 10.39 14.91
C LYS A 4 6.00 9.15 14.11
N PHE A 5 4.71 8.97 13.80
CA PHE A 5 4.22 7.86 13.00
C PHE A 5 4.74 7.87 11.54
N PRO A 6 4.68 8.99 10.80
CA PRO A 6 5.24 9.01 9.44
C PRO A 6 6.76 8.80 9.43
N ILE A 7 7.49 9.25 10.45
CA ILE A 7 8.93 8.97 10.56
C ILE A 7 9.18 7.46 10.78
N LEU A 8 8.41 6.81 11.64
CA LEU A 8 8.55 5.37 11.89
C LEU A 8 8.24 4.54 10.64
N ALA A 9 7.18 4.90 9.91
CA ALA A 9 6.83 4.26 8.65
C ALA A 9 7.98 4.39 7.62
N LEU A 10 8.52 5.59 7.46
CA LEU A 10 9.68 5.83 6.59
C LEU A 10 10.92 5.05 7.03
N ILE A 11 11.16 4.91 8.34
CA ILE A 11 12.28 4.11 8.87
C ILE A 11 12.09 2.63 8.57
N LEU A 12 10.91 2.07 8.82
CA LEU A 12 10.61 0.66 8.54
C LEU A 12 10.71 0.36 7.04
N GLU A 13 10.30 1.30 6.21
CA GLU A 13 10.42 1.22 4.78
C GLU A 13 11.89 1.24 4.32
N VAL A 14 12.71 2.16 4.86
CA VAL A 14 14.16 2.18 4.61
C VAL A 14 14.82 0.88 5.05
N ILE A 15 14.46 0.32 6.21
CA ILE A 15 14.99 -0.96 6.68
C ILE A 15 14.61 -2.08 5.73
N THR A 16 13.36 -2.13 5.27
CA THR A 16 12.89 -3.15 4.32
C THR A 16 13.62 -3.05 2.98
N ILE A 17 13.86 -1.82 2.50
CA ILE A 17 14.65 -1.55 1.29
C ILE A 17 16.10 -2.02 1.48
N ILE A 18 16.72 -1.75 2.63
CA ILE A 18 18.09 -2.20 2.93
C ILE A 18 18.16 -3.73 2.99
N LEU A 19 17.21 -4.38 3.64
CA LEU A 19 17.15 -5.84 3.69
C LEU A 19 17.02 -6.43 2.28
N TYR A 20 16.17 -5.87 1.43
CA TYR A 20 16.07 -6.28 0.03
C TYR A 20 17.37 -6.03 -0.74
N ALA A 21 18.02 -4.90 -0.46
CA ALA A 21 19.28 -4.50 -1.07
C ALA A 21 20.44 -5.48 -0.76
N VAL A 22 20.40 -6.14 0.40
CA VAL A 22 21.41 -7.14 0.80
C VAL A 22 21.25 -8.45 0.04
N PHE A 23 20.03 -8.83 -0.34
CA PHE A 23 19.77 -10.10 -1.01
C PHE A 23 19.70 -10.02 -2.54
N ALA A 24 19.55 -8.81 -3.10
CA ALA A 24 19.53 -8.60 -4.54
C ALA A 24 20.90 -8.15 -5.07
N VAL A 25 21.32 -8.73 -6.18
CA VAL A 25 22.44 -8.22 -6.98
C VAL A 25 21.89 -7.13 -7.87
N TYR A 26 22.36 -5.90 -7.67
CA TYR A 26 21.92 -4.75 -8.45
C TYR A 26 22.92 -4.48 -9.57
N ASP A 27 22.43 -4.49 -10.80
CA ASP A 27 23.06 -3.77 -11.89
C ASP A 27 22.44 -2.37 -12.05
N ASP A 28 23.14 -1.50 -12.78
CA ASP A 28 22.69 -0.12 -13.01
C ASP A 28 21.30 -0.08 -13.67
N GLY A 29 20.99 -1.04 -14.55
CA GLY A 29 19.71 -1.14 -15.22
C GLY A 29 18.55 -1.39 -14.27
N THR A 30 18.73 -2.28 -13.30
CA THR A 30 17.76 -2.62 -12.26
C THR A 30 17.43 -1.43 -11.38
N VAL A 31 18.47 -0.69 -10.96
CA VAL A 31 18.32 0.53 -10.16
C VAL A 31 17.56 1.59 -10.94
N ILE A 32 17.94 1.84 -12.20
CA ILE A 32 17.31 2.85 -13.06
C ILE A 32 15.84 2.51 -13.33
N ASN A 33 15.53 1.26 -13.71
CA ASN A 33 14.16 0.83 -13.96
C ASN A 33 13.28 1.00 -12.71
N THR A 34 13.79 0.59 -11.55
CA THR A 34 13.05 0.72 -10.28
C THR A 34 12.81 2.18 -9.92
N TYR A 35 13.84 3.02 -10.03
CA TYR A 35 13.75 4.45 -9.73
C TYR A 35 12.73 5.17 -10.64
N LEU A 36 12.80 4.93 -11.96
CA LEU A 36 11.89 5.55 -12.93
C LEU A 36 10.44 5.09 -12.75
N SER A 37 10.25 3.83 -12.42
CA SER A 37 8.93 3.28 -12.11
C SER A 37 8.35 3.91 -10.84
N LEU A 38 9.12 4.00 -9.76
CA LEU A 38 8.68 4.68 -8.52
C LEU A 38 8.37 6.17 -8.77
N ALA A 39 9.22 6.89 -9.50
CA ALA A 39 9.01 8.30 -9.77
C ALA A 39 7.68 8.56 -10.51
N THR A 40 7.37 7.77 -11.52
CA THR A 40 6.11 7.89 -12.29
C THR A 40 4.90 7.36 -11.53
N CYS A 41 5.08 6.37 -10.65
CA CYS A 41 4.07 5.91 -9.71
C CYS A 41 3.69 7.01 -8.70
N VAL A 42 4.67 7.73 -8.14
CA VAL A 42 4.41 8.87 -7.24
C VAL A 42 3.60 9.95 -7.94
N LEU A 43 4.00 10.36 -9.14
CA LEU A 43 3.29 11.39 -9.90
C LEU A 43 1.83 11.00 -10.19
N SER A 44 1.62 9.76 -10.65
CA SER A 44 0.27 9.26 -10.92
C SER A 44 -0.57 9.10 -9.65
N ALA A 45 -0.02 8.56 -8.56
CA ALA A 45 -0.73 8.40 -7.30
C ALA A 45 -1.17 9.76 -6.72
N TYR A 46 -0.31 10.77 -6.73
CA TYR A 46 -0.68 12.13 -6.30
C TYR A 46 -1.76 12.75 -7.21
N ALA A 47 -1.60 12.62 -8.52
CA ALA A 47 -2.56 13.16 -9.49
C ALA A 47 -3.93 12.51 -9.35
N ILE A 48 -4.00 11.18 -9.27
CA ILE A 48 -5.26 10.45 -9.11
C ILE A 48 -5.85 10.70 -7.73
N SER A 49 -5.05 10.74 -6.65
CA SER A 49 -5.53 11.06 -5.31
C SER A 49 -6.24 12.42 -5.28
N SER A 50 -5.60 13.45 -5.85
CA SER A 50 -6.22 14.77 -5.99
C SER A 50 -7.49 14.74 -6.85
N LEU A 51 -7.50 13.97 -7.94
CA LEU A 51 -8.64 13.88 -8.86
C LEU A 51 -9.87 13.20 -8.22
N VAL A 52 -9.67 12.16 -7.42
CA VAL A 52 -10.77 11.34 -6.86
C VAL A 52 -11.25 11.84 -5.49
N GLU A 53 -10.45 12.69 -4.82
CA GLU A 53 -10.81 13.27 -3.53
C GLU A 53 -11.52 14.62 -3.65
N HIS A 54 -12.34 14.91 -2.65
CA HIS A 54 -13.17 16.10 -2.64
C HIS A 54 -12.31 17.38 -2.55
N LYS A 55 -12.62 18.37 -3.41
CA LYS A 55 -11.89 19.66 -3.53
C LYS A 55 -10.41 19.51 -3.92
N GLY A 56 -10.00 18.43 -4.58
CA GLY A 56 -8.61 18.28 -5.02
C GLY A 56 -7.64 17.94 -3.89
N LYS A 57 -8.13 17.56 -2.70
CA LYS A 57 -7.30 17.22 -1.55
C LYS A 57 -6.53 15.92 -1.80
N LEU A 58 -5.49 15.68 -1.00
CA LEU A 58 -4.75 14.42 -1.03
C LEU A 58 -5.16 13.56 0.17
N ASP A 59 -5.46 12.30 -0.09
CA ASP A 59 -5.62 11.29 0.96
C ASP A 59 -4.25 10.71 1.33
N MET A 60 -3.91 10.73 2.62
CA MET A 60 -2.62 10.22 3.09
C MET A 60 -2.48 8.70 2.98
N VAL A 61 -3.57 7.94 2.95
CA VAL A 61 -3.53 6.49 2.69
C VAL A 61 -3.03 6.24 1.26
N HIS A 62 -3.50 7.03 0.28
CA HIS A 62 -2.98 6.96 -1.08
C HIS A 62 -1.49 7.32 -1.12
N ILE A 63 -1.09 8.39 -0.43
CA ILE A 63 0.30 8.87 -0.47
C ILE A 63 1.27 7.89 0.21
N GLN A 64 0.87 7.29 1.34
CA GLN A 64 1.71 6.38 2.11
C GLN A 64 1.83 5.00 1.46
N ASN A 65 0.81 4.56 0.71
CA ASN A 65 0.78 3.21 0.15
C ASN A 65 0.94 3.22 -1.37
N ALA A 66 0.03 3.89 -2.10
CA ALA A 66 -0.05 3.77 -3.56
C ALA A 66 1.21 4.27 -4.28
N THR A 67 1.99 5.17 -3.68
CA THR A 67 3.27 5.66 -4.21
C THR A 67 4.33 4.57 -4.35
N LEU A 68 4.19 3.46 -3.63
CA LEU A 68 5.12 2.34 -3.59
C LEU A 68 4.77 1.24 -4.61
N ALA A 69 3.57 1.30 -5.18
CA ALA A 69 3.06 0.29 -6.11
C ALA A 69 3.94 0.10 -7.36
N GLY A 70 4.64 1.15 -7.81
CA GLY A 70 5.58 1.08 -8.93
C GLY A 70 6.76 0.15 -8.64
N GLY A 71 7.30 0.20 -7.42
CA GLY A 71 8.39 -0.71 -7.00
C GLY A 71 7.93 -2.16 -6.98
N VAL A 72 6.71 -2.43 -6.50
CA VAL A 72 6.10 -3.76 -6.56
C VAL A 72 5.90 -4.21 -8.01
N ALA A 73 5.34 -3.34 -8.86
CA ALA A 73 4.99 -3.67 -10.24
C ALA A 73 6.21 -3.90 -11.13
N VAL A 74 7.31 -3.17 -10.95
CA VAL A 74 8.51 -3.39 -11.77
C VAL A 74 9.33 -4.60 -11.29
N GLY A 75 9.10 -5.13 -10.07
CA GLY A 75 9.97 -6.10 -9.42
C GLY A 75 10.35 -7.33 -10.26
N THR A 76 9.43 -7.90 -11.05
CA THR A 76 9.73 -9.08 -11.90
C THR A 76 10.58 -8.74 -13.12
N CYS A 77 10.48 -7.51 -13.64
CA CYS A 77 11.13 -7.08 -14.88
C CYS A 77 12.17 -5.98 -14.70
N ALA A 78 12.50 -5.63 -13.45
CA ALA A 78 13.46 -4.58 -13.13
C ALA A 78 14.85 -4.88 -13.73
N ASP A 79 15.26 -6.15 -13.71
CA ASP A 79 16.54 -6.63 -14.28
C ASP A 79 16.44 -7.05 -15.76
N MET A 80 15.35 -6.69 -16.44
CA MET A 80 15.15 -6.95 -17.86
C MET A 80 15.38 -5.68 -18.68
N ASN A 81 15.72 -5.85 -19.96
CA ASN A 81 15.99 -4.72 -20.85
C ASN A 81 14.70 -4.05 -21.37
N ILE A 82 13.85 -3.55 -20.47
CA ILE A 82 12.51 -3.01 -20.77
C ILE A 82 12.51 -1.55 -21.26
N ASP A 83 13.69 -0.96 -21.44
CA ASP A 83 13.91 0.46 -21.74
C ASP A 83 13.34 1.41 -20.65
N PRO A 84 13.92 2.62 -20.47
CA PRO A 84 13.44 3.57 -19.47
C PRO A 84 11.94 3.90 -19.56
N PHE A 85 11.42 3.97 -20.79
CA PHE A 85 10.01 4.24 -21.03
C PHE A 85 9.09 3.10 -20.56
N GLY A 86 9.51 1.84 -20.70
CA GLY A 86 8.74 0.69 -20.22
C GLY A 86 8.60 0.71 -18.71
N ALA A 87 9.70 0.98 -17.99
CA ALA A 87 9.68 1.09 -16.52
C ALA A 87 8.76 2.22 -16.03
N MET A 88 8.83 3.39 -16.68
CA MET A 88 7.96 4.54 -16.39
C MET A 88 6.48 4.22 -16.64
N LEU A 89 6.16 3.52 -17.73
CA LEU A 89 4.78 3.17 -18.05
C LEU A 89 4.19 2.20 -17.02
N ILE A 90 4.96 1.20 -16.59
CA ILE A 90 4.54 0.25 -15.53
C ILE A 90 4.27 1.00 -14.23
N GLY A 91 5.17 1.90 -13.84
CA GLY A 91 5.02 2.70 -12.61
C GLY A 91 3.79 3.60 -12.64
N PHE A 92 3.59 4.33 -13.74
CA PHE A 92 2.42 5.18 -13.95
C PHE A 92 1.10 4.40 -13.85
N ILE A 93 1.01 3.23 -14.50
CA ILE A 93 -0.18 2.38 -14.44
C ILE A 93 -0.40 1.83 -13.03
N ALA A 94 0.66 1.40 -12.35
CA ALA A 94 0.58 0.87 -10.99
C ALA A 94 0.05 1.90 -9.99
N GLY A 95 0.51 3.16 -10.08
CA GLY A 95 0.04 4.24 -9.22
C GLY A 95 -1.46 4.56 -9.41
N ILE A 96 -1.94 4.52 -10.67
CA ILE A 96 -3.38 4.66 -10.97
C ILE A 96 -4.18 3.50 -10.37
N ILE A 97 -3.81 2.26 -10.68
CA ILE A 97 -4.54 1.06 -10.24
C ILE A 97 -4.57 1.00 -8.71
N SER A 98 -3.44 1.25 -8.04
CA SER A 98 -3.36 1.21 -6.59
C SER A 98 -4.24 2.29 -5.95
N THR A 99 -4.16 3.54 -6.42
CA THR A 99 -4.96 4.65 -5.87
C THR A 99 -6.46 4.43 -6.05
N LEU A 100 -6.89 3.99 -7.24
CA LEU A 100 -8.30 3.63 -7.48
C LEU A 100 -8.72 2.42 -6.65
N GLY A 101 -7.80 1.48 -6.41
CA GLY A 101 -8.01 0.35 -5.52
C GLY A 101 -8.34 0.77 -4.09
N PHE A 102 -7.54 1.67 -3.52
CA PHE A 102 -7.80 2.24 -2.20
C PHE A 102 -9.15 2.97 -2.17
N LYS A 103 -9.42 3.84 -3.14
CA LYS A 103 -10.63 4.67 -3.14
C LYS A 103 -11.92 3.90 -3.38
N TYR A 104 -11.92 2.94 -4.30
CA TYR A 104 -13.15 2.31 -4.80
C TYR A 104 -13.18 0.80 -4.57
N LEU A 105 -12.08 0.09 -4.81
CA LEU A 105 -12.08 -1.37 -4.71
C LEU A 105 -12.18 -1.84 -3.26
N SER A 106 -11.39 -1.26 -2.34
CA SER A 106 -11.38 -1.69 -0.93
C SER A 106 -12.76 -1.58 -0.28
N PRO A 107 -13.51 -0.47 -0.45
CA PRO A 107 -14.89 -0.40 0.04
C PRO A 107 -15.79 -1.48 -0.56
N ILE A 108 -15.68 -1.76 -1.88
CA ILE A 108 -16.49 -2.77 -2.56
C ILE A 108 -16.16 -4.18 -2.04
N LEU A 109 -14.89 -4.51 -1.87
CA LEU A 109 -14.44 -5.80 -1.32
C LEU A 109 -14.97 -5.99 0.10
N ALA A 110 -14.92 -4.94 0.93
CA ALA A 110 -15.43 -4.98 2.30
C ALA A 110 -16.96 -5.12 2.34
N SER A 111 -17.70 -4.31 1.57
CA SER A 111 -19.17 -4.28 1.65
C SER A 111 -19.84 -5.45 0.93
N ASN A 112 -19.29 -5.91 -0.20
CA ASN A 112 -19.97 -6.87 -1.07
C ASN A 112 -19.41 -8.29 -0.93
N LEU A 113 -18.12 -8.43 -0.61
CA LEU A 113 -17.46 -9.73 -0.50
C LEU A 113 -17.06 -10.08 0.93
N GLY A 114 -17.21 -9.15 1.89
CA GLY A 114 -16.80 -9.35 3.27
C GLY A 114 -15.28 -9.49 3.44
N ILE A 115 -14.49 -9.02 2.48
CA ILE A 115 -13.02 -9.08 2.52
C ILE A 115 -12.50 -7.79 3.15
N GLN A 116 -12.12 -7.89 4.42
CA GLN A 116 -11.55 -6.78 5.20
C GLN A 116 -10.03 -6.74 5.02
N ASP A 117 -9.54 -5.72 4.32
CA ASP A 117 -8.11 -5.50 4.08
C ASP A 117 -7.67 -4.20 4.77
N THR A 118 -7.23 -4.31 6.03
CA THR A 118 -6.93 -3.19 6.92
C THR A 118 -5.94 -2.18 6.32
N CYS A 119 -4.88 -2.68 5.69
CA CYS A 119 -3.84 -1.83 5.09
C CYS A 119 -4.01 -1.65 3.58
N GLY A 120 -5.05 -2.26 2.97
CA GLY A 120 -5.20 -2.29 1.52
C GLY A 120 -4.04 -2.97 0.81
N VAL A 121 -3.48 -4.04 1.40
CA VAL A 121 -2.34 -4.79 0.81
C VAL A 121 -2.68 -5.37 -0.55
N HIS A 122 -3.96 -5.62 -0.85
CA HIS A 122 -4.39 -6.00 -2.18
C HIS A 122 -4.12 -4.90 -3.22
N ASN A 123 -4.29 -3.62 -2.86
CA ASN A 123 -4.09 -2.50 -3.77
C ASN A 123 -2.62 -2.13 -3.95
N LEU A 124 -1.79 -2.35 -2.93
CA LEU A 124 -0.36 -2.08 -3.01
C LEU A 124 0.45 -3.28 -3.51
N HIS A 125 0.20 -4.48 -3.00
CA HIS A 125 0.99 -5.67 -3.31
C HIS A 125 0.29 -6.59 -4.31
N GLY A 126 -1.00 -6.87 -4.10
CA GLY A 126 -1.76 -7.84 -4.90
C GLY A 126 -1.87 -7.45 -6.38
N MET A 127 -2.62 -6.38 -6.68
CA MET A 127 -2.83 -5.93 -8.06
C MET A 127 -1.53 -5.47 -8.74
N PRO A 128 -0.66 -4.65 -8.10
CA PRO A 128 0.61 -4.26 -8.71
C PRO A 128 1.56 -5.45 -8.90
N GLY A 129 1.56 -6.44 -8.02
CA GLY A 129 2.33 -7.68 -8.17
C GLY A 129 1.88 -8.51 -9.38
N ILE A 130 0.57 -8.63 -9.60
CA ILE A 130 0.02 -9.27 -10.81
C ILE A 130 0.42 -8.48 -12.06
N LEU A 131 0.29 -7.15 -12.03
CA LEU A 131 0.76 -6.28 -13.13
C LEU A 131 2.24 -6.53 -13.44
N GLY A 132 3.08 -6.66 -12.42
CA GLY A 132 4.50 -6.95 -12.59
C GLY A 132 4.80 -8.33 -13.16
N GLY A 133 4.08 -9.36 -12.70
CA GLY A 133 4.18 -10.70 -13.29
C GLY A 133 3.79 -10.70 -14.78
N LEU A 134 2.72 -10.00 -15.15
CA LEU A 134 2.31 -9.84 -16.55
C LEU A 134 3.35 -9.05 -17.36
N ALA A 135 3.90 -7.96 -16.81
CA ALA A 135 4.95 -7.20 -17.45
C ALA A 135 6.22 -8.05 -17.69
N GLY A 136 6.60 -8.90 -16.74
CA GLY A 136 7.69 -9.87 -16.90
C GLY A 136 7.45 -10.89 -18.02
N ILE A 137 6.24 -11.45 -18.09
CA ILE A 137 5.85 -12.40 -19.15
C ILE A 137 5.99 -11.72 -20.52
N VAL A 138 5.47 -10.50 -20.65
CA VAL A 138 5.56 -9.71 -21.89
C VAL A 138 7.02 -9.37 -22.22
N ALA A 139 7.81 -8.93 -21.24
CA ALA A 139 9.21 -8.59 -21.45
C ALA A 139 10.03 -9.79 -21.97
N VAL A 140 9.85 -10.98 -21.40
CA VAL A 140 10.50 -12.21 -21.89
C VAL A 140 9.97 -12.61 -23.27
N ALA A 141 8.66 -12.51 -23.52
CA ALA A 141 8.09 -12.80 -24.83
C ALA A 141 8.64 -11.88 -25.93
N LEU A 142 8.99 -10.63 -25.59
CA LEU A 142 9.64 -9.66 -26.47
C LEU A 142 11.16 -9.80 -26.53
N GLY A 143 11.74 -10.83 -25.89
CA GLY A 143 13.19 -11.08 -25.91
C GLY A 143 14.01 -10.09 -25.08
N LYS A 144 13.40 -9.38 -24.12
CA LYS A 144 14.10 -8.43 -23.24
C LYS A 144 14.97 -9.11 -22.18
N LYS A 145 14.81 -10.42 -21.98
CA LYS A 145 15.67 -11.29 -21.17
C LYS A 145 15.52 -12.74 -21.64
N ASN A 146 16.61 -13.49 -21.61
CA ASN A 146 16.58 -14.91 -21.90
C ASN A 146 15.74 -15.64 -20.85
N GLY A 147 14.78 -16.43 -21.31
CA GLY A 147 13.88 -17.16 -20.43
C GLY A 147 12.69 -17.72 -21.19
N SER A 148 11.75 -18.29 -20.44
CA SER A 148 10.50 -18.80 -20.97
C SER A 148 9.32 -17.99 -20.44
N ALA A 149 8.59 -17.33 -21.33
CA ALA A 149 7.38 -16.60 -20.98
C ALA A 149 6.31 -17.53 -20.39
N SER A 150 6.22 -18.78 -20.89
CA SER A 150 5.30 -19.77 -20.32
C SER A 150 5.71 -20.19 -18.91
N MET A 151 7.02 -20.23 -18.62
CA MET A 151 7.50 -20.54 -17.27
C MET A 151 7.26 -19.38 -16.31
N GLN A 152 7.37 -18.12 -16.75
CA GLN A 152 6.93 -16.98 -15.94
C GLN A 152 5.42 -16.98 -15.68
N ALA A 153 4.61 -17.32 -16.68
CA ALA A 153 3.17 -17.45 -16.52
C ALA A 153 2.80 -18.57 -15.54
N ALA A 154 3.47 -19.73 -15.66
CA ALA A 154 3.31 -20.84 -14.72
C ALA A 154 3.73 -20.44 -13.30
N ALA A 155 4.82 -19.69 -13.14
CA ALA A 155 5.26 -19.17 -11.85
C ALA A 155 4.21 -18.24 -11.23
N LEU A 156 3.70 -17.25 -11.97
CA LEU A 156 2.64 -16.36 -11.51
C LEU A 156 1.39 -17.14 -11.08
N ALA A 157 0.92 -18.07 -11.91
CA ALA A 157 -0.24 -18.89 -11.61
C ALA A 157 -0.02 -19.77 -10.36
N SER A 158 1.16 -20.38 -10.23
CA SER A 158 1.51 -21.19 -9.07
C SER A 158 1.56 -20.36 -7.79
N SER A 159 2.18 -19.18 -7.82
CA SER A 159 2.23 -18.25 -6.67
C SER A 159 0.82 -17.85 -6.21
N LEU A 160 -0.09 -17.53 -7.14
CA LEU A 160 -1.49 -17.25 -6.79
C LEU A 160 -2.19 -18.47 -6.18
N GLY A 161 -1.98 -19.66 -6.75
CA GLY A 161 -2.55 -20.91 -6.22
C GLY A 161 -2.09 -21.21 -4.80
N PHE A 162 -0.77 -21.15 -4.55
CA PHE A 162 -0.20 -21.37 -3.22
C PHE A 162 -0.64 -20.30 -2.22
N ALA A 163 -0.70 -19.02 -2.63
CA ALA A 163 -1.15 -17.94 -1.76
C ALA A 163 -2.62 -18.14 -1.32
N LEU A 164 -3.51 -18.48 -2.25
CA LEU A 164 -4.93 -18.70 -1.95
C LEU A 164 -5.15 -19.93 -1.06
N ILE A 165 -4.52 -21.06 -1.41
CA ILE A 165 -4.67 -22.32 -0.66
C ILE A 165 -4.03 -22.18 0.72
N GLY A 166 -2.78 -21.72 0.78
CA GLY A 166 -2.04 -21.52 2.02
C GLY A 166 -2.72 -20.50 2.93
N GLY A 167 -3.16 -19.37 2.37
CA GLY A 167 -3.91 -18.34 3.10
C GLY A 167 -5.23 -18.86 3.66
N ALA A 168 -5.99 -19.64 2.88
CA ALA A 168 -7.24 -20.25 3.36
C ALA A 168 -7.01 -21.26 4.49
N ILE A 169 -6.01 -22.13 4.37
CA ILE A 169 -5.66 -23.10 5.42
C ILE A 169 -5.24 -22.36 6.69
N THR A 170 -4.34 -21.39 6.58
CA THR A 170 -3.90 -20.57 7.71
C THR A 170 -5.07 -19.82 8.34
N GLY A 171 -5.95 -19.21 7.54
CA GLY A 171 -7.15 -18.54 8.03
C GLY A 171 -8.09 -19.47 8.80
N LEU A 172 -8.27 -20.71 8.35
CA LEU A 172 -9.07 -21.72 9.07
C LEU A 172 -8.43 -22.10 10.41
N ILE A 173 -7.10 -22.23 10.47
CA ILE A 173 -6.38 -22.51 11.71
C ILE A 173 -6.51 -21.33 12.69
N MET A 174 -6.38 -20.09 12.19
CA MET A 174 -6.50 -18.88 13.02
C MET A 174 -7.93 -18.63 13.53
N LYS A 175 -8.96 -19.24 12.93
CA LYS A 175 -10.34 -19.19 13.44
C LYS A 175 -10.58 -20.02 14.69
N LEU A 176 -9.62 -20.86 15.11
CA LEU A 176 -9.77 -21.63 16.35
C LEU A 176 -9.79 -20.69 17.58
N PRO A 177 -10.60 -20.96 18.61
CA PRO A 177 -10.93 -19.98 19.67
C PRO A 177 -9.89 -19.86 20.81
N PHE A 178 -8.69 -20.43 20.66
CA PHE A 178 -7.71 -20.51 21.74
C PHE A 178 -6.48 -19.62 21.53
N TRP A 179 -6.47 -18.78 20.49
CA TRP A 179 -5.36 -17.86 20.19
C TRP A 179 -5.48 -16.51 20.92
N GLY A 180 -6.55 -16.28 21.67
CA GLY A 180 -6.77 -15.02 22.39
C GLY A 180 -7.15 -13.85 21.47
N GLN A 181 -7.81 -14.12 20.35
CA GLN A 181 -8.32 -13.08 19.44
C GLN A 181 -9.30 -12.11 20.13
N PRO A 182 -9.33 -10.82 19.73
CA PRO A 182 -10.27 -9.87 20.29
C PRO A 182 -11.70 -10.19 19.84
N PRO A 183 -12.72 -9.83 20.62
CA PRO A 183 -14.08 -9.68 20.11
C PRO A 183 -14.11 -8.63 18.98
N ASP A 184 -15.02 -8.79 18.01
CA ASP A 184 -15.14 -7.90 16.84
C ASP A 184 -15.23 -6.40 17.20
N GLN A 185 -15.83 -6.09 18.36
CA GLN A 185 -16.01 -4.71 18.86
C GLN A 185 -14.72 -4.08 19.38
N ASN A 186 -13.72 -4.88 19.71
CA ASN A 186 -12.43 -4.47 20.28
C ASN A 186 -11.28 -4.67 19.30
N CYS A 187 -11.56 -4.92 18.02
CA CYS A 187 -10.52 -4.89 16.99
C CYS A 187 -9.90 -3.48 16.90
N TYR A 188 -8.58 -3.42 16.74
CA TYR A 188 -7.78 -2.18 16.66
C TYR A 188 -7.70 -1.38 17.97
N ASP A 189 -7.99 -2.01 19.11
CA ASP A 189 -7.82 -1.45 20.45
C ASP A 189 -6.58 -2.05 21.13
N ASP A 190 -5.54 -1.23 21.30
CA ASP A 190 -4.29 -1.66 21.90
C ASP A 190 -4.42 -2.02 23.39
N SER A 191 -5.42 -1.47 24.09
CA SER A 191 -5.61 -1.67 25.54
C SER A 191 -5.95 -3.12 25.93
N LEU A 192 -6.39 -3.93 24.97
CA LEU A 192 -6.67 -5.35 25.20
C LEU A 192 -5.39 -6.15 25.47
N TYR A 193 -4.26 -5.72 24.91
CA TYR A 193 -2.98 -6.45 24.96
C TYR A 193 -1.85 -5.68 25.62
N TRP A 194 -2.02 -4.39 25.88
CA TRP A 194 -0.99 -3.51 26.41
C TRP A 194 -1.52 -2.61 27.52
N GLU A 195 -0.70 -2.36 28.55
CA GLU A 195 -0.90 -1.18 29.38
C GLU A 195 -0.72 0.10 28.54
N VAL A 196 -1.83 0.80 28.34
CA VAL A 196 -1.84 2.12 27.68
C VAL A 196 -1.63 3.24 28.70
N PRO A 197 -0.96 4.34 28.34
CA PRO A 197 -0.87 5.51 29.20
C PRO A 197 -2.28 6.01 29.56
N GLU A 198 -2.51 6.34 30.83
CA GLU A 198 -3.74 7.03 31.22
C GLU A 198 -3.81 8.36 30.46
N GLU A 199 -4.92 8.59 29.76
CA GLU A 199 -5.16 9.89 29.13
C GLU A 199 -5.27 10.93 30.25
N GLU A 200 -4.28 11.81 30.38
CA GLU A 200 -4.47 13.06 31.10
C GLU A 200 -5.60 13.79 30.38
N GLU A 201 -6.74 13.99 31.05
CA GLU A 201 -7.84 14.82 30.54
C GLU A 201 -7.28 16.21 30.18
N GLU A 202 -6.88 16.40 28.92
CA GLU A 202 -6.60 17.71 28.37
C GLU A 202 -7.92 18.47 28.41
N ASN A 203 -8.04 19.31 29.43
CA ASN A 203 -9.11 20.25 29.74
C ASN A 203 -9.73 20.90 28.48
N GLU A 204 -10.69 20.22 27.83
CA GLU A 204 -11.46 20.72 26.67
C GLU A 204 -12.40 21.90 27.03
N GLY A 205 -12.24 22.50 28.21
CA GLY A 205 -13.02 23.65 28.69
C GLY A 205 -12.44 25.03 28.38
N SER A 206 -11.21 25.18 27.85
CA SER A 206 -10.51 26.48 27.86
C SER A 206 -10.36 27.21 26.50
N LEU A 207 -10.87 26.68 25.38
CA LEU A 207 -10.63 27.29 24.06
C LEU A 207 -11.91 27.57 23.22
N ALA A 208 -13.08 27.66 23.86
CA ALA A 208 -14.21 28.33 23.21
C ALA A 208 -13.92 29.84 23.09
N PRO A 209 -13.92 30.44 21.87
CA PRO A 209 -13.82 31.89 21.75
C PRO A 209 -15.02 32.51 22.46
N ALA A 210 -14.77 33.45 23.37
CA ALA A 210 -15.81 34.21 24.05
C ALA A 210 -16.73 34.86 23.01
N ASP A 211 -18.03 34.56 23.09
CA ASP A 211 -19.09 35.17 22.29
C ASP A 211 -19.18 36.67 22.64
N PRO A 212 -18.84 37.60 21.72
CA PRO A 212 -18.84 39.03 22.01
C PRO A 212 -20.26 39.63 22.15
N SER A 213 -21.31 38.84 21.95
CA SER A 213 -22.69 39.35 21.88
C SER A 213 -23.36 39.58 23.24
N LYS A 214 -22.72 39.23 24.37
CA LYS A 214 -23.36 39.31 25.70
C LYS A 214 -23.11 40.58 26.52
N ASN A 215 -22.38 41.58 26.02
CA ASN A 215 -22.07 42.82 26.76
C ASN A 215 -22.73 44.10 26.19
N LYS A 216 -23.90 44.00 25.54
CA LYS A 216 -24.70 45.18 25.17
C LYS A 216 -26.16 45.04 25.59
N ALA A 217 -26.38 44.98 26.90
CA ALA A 217 -27.64 45.31 27.53
C ALA A 217 -27.37 45.67 28.99
N GLU A 218 -26.84 46.87 29.23
CA GLU A 218 -26.97 47.66 30.47
C GLU A 218 -26.03 48.89 30.39
N ALA A 219 -26.56 49.97 29.81
CA ALA A 219 -26.27 51.39 30.09
C ALA A 219 -27.15 52.25 29.17
#